data_AF-A0A2N5A445-F1
#
_entry.id   AF-A0A2N5A445-F1
#
_cell.length_a   1.000
_cell.length_b   1.000
_cell.length_c   1.000
_cell.angle_alpha   90.00
_cell.angle_beta   90.00
_cell.angle_gamma   90.00
#
_symmetry.space_group_name_H-M   'P 1'
#
loop_
_entity.id
_entity.type
_entity.pdbx_description
1 polymer ?
#
loop_
_entity_poly.entity_id
_entity_poly.type
_entity_poly.pdbx_seq_one_letter_code
_entity_poly.pdbx_strand_id
1 'polypeptide(L)'
;IYTPTVGEACEHFSEIYRRGRGLFISWPNRHQIDEMLQGFSRNDIKVIVVTDGERILGLGDQGIGGMGIPIGKLSLYTACGGIHPASTLPIMLDVGTNNPQHLEDPLYMGWRHPRITDDEYYQFVDDVIQAIKARWPDVLLQFEDFAQKNAMPLLNRYRNEICSFNDDIQGTAAVTVGTLIAASRGAGSQLSEQKIVFLGAGSAGCGIAEQ
;
A
#
# COMPACT_ATOMS: atom_id res chain seq x y z
N ILE A 1 9.54 4.70 13.54
CA ILE A 1 8.27 3.97 13.28
C ILE A 1 8.04 3.84 11.79
N TYR A 2 8.20 4.93 11.03
CA TYR A 2 8.10 4.90 9.57
C TYR A 2 9.47 5.07 8.91
N THR A 3 9.55 5.72 7.76
CA THR A 3 10.79 5.98 7.02
C THR A 3 11.86 6.71 7.86
N PRO A 4 13.15 6.39 7.68
CA PRO A 4 13.71 5.35 6.79
C PRO A 4 13.73 3.93 7.41
N THR A 5 13.72 3.80 8.75
CA THR A 5 13.93 2.53 9.46
C THR A 5 12.91 1.44 9.13
N VAL A 6 11.67 1.81 8.75
CA VAL A 6 10.68 0.81 8.32
C VAL A 6 11.12 0.06 7.06
N GLY A 7 11.92 0.68 6.19
CA GLY A 7 12.45 0.03 4.98
C GLY A 7 13.39 -1.11 5.32
N GLU A 8 14.38 -0.86 6.19
CA GLU A 8 15.29 -1.88 6.71
C GLU A 8 14.51 -3.01 7.41
N ALA A 9 13.46 -2.67 8.17
CA ALA A 9 12.60 -3.67 8.79
C ALA A 9 11.81 -4.52 7.77
N CYS A 10 11.52 -4.00 6.57
CA CYS A 10 10.89 -4.77 5.49
C CYS A 10 11.88 -5.73 4.83
N GLU A 11 13.14 -5.29 4.60
CA GLU A 11 14.20 -6.14 4.05
C GLU A 11 14.50 -7.33 4.97
N HIS A 12 14.59 -7.08 6.28
CA HIS A 12 14.89 -8.11 7.28
C HIS A 12 13.63 -8.73 7.93
N PHE A 13 12.45 -8.54 7.35
CA PHE A 13 11.17 -8.89 7.99
C PHE A 13 11.12 -10.34 8.48
N SER A 14 11.57 -11.27 7.64
CA SER A 14 11.57 -12.72 7.93
C SER A 14 12.52 -13.09 9.07
N GLU A 15 13.63 -12.39 9.23
CA GLU A 15 14.64 -12.64 10.26
C GLU A 15 14.20 -12.10 11.63
N ILE A 16 13.54 -10.93 11.62
CA ILE A 16 13.14 -10.22 12.85
C ILE A 16 11.72 -10.55 13.31
N TYR A 17 10.99 -11.39 12.58
CA TYR A 17 9.60 -11.71 12.86
C TYR A 17 9.42 -12.31 14.25
N ARG A 18 8.50 -11.73 15.03
CA ARG A 18 8.22 -12.15 16.42
C ARG A 18 6.77 -12.57 16.63
N ARG A 19 5.83 -11.85 16.01
CA ARG A 19 4.38 -12.07 16.14
C ARG A 19 3.66 -11.52 14.92
N GLY A 20 2.58 -12.18 14.54
CA GLY A 20 1.73 -11.74 13.43
C GLY A 20 0.99 -10.46 13.80
N ARG A 21 1.15 -9.42 12.97
CA ARG A 21 0.33 -8.21 13.01
C ARG A 21 -0.17 -7.95 11.60
N GLY A 22 -1.49 -7.77 11.46
CA GLY A 22 -2.13 -7.66 10.16
C GLY A 22 -2.60 -9.00 9.60
N LEU A 23 -3.16 -8.93 8.40
CA LEU A 23 -3.67 -10.08 7.66
C LEU A 23 -2.80 -10.32 6.42
N PHE A 24 -2.36 -11.55 6.25
CA PHE A 24 -1.65 -11.99 5.06
C PHE A 24 -2.60 -12.80 4.21
N ILE A 25 -2.91 -12.34 3.00
CA ILE A 25 -3.75 -13.06 2.04
C ILE A 25 -2.85 -13.47 0.90
N SER A 26 -2.53 -14.77 0.80
CA SER A 26 -1.69 -15.29 -0.25
C SER A 26 -2.51 -15.86 -1.41
N TRP A 27 -1.97 -15.84 -2.62
CA TRP A 27 -2.63 -16.41 -3.80
C TRP A 27 -3.05 -17.90 -3.64
N PRO A 28 -2.27 -18.78 -2.97
CA PRO A 28 -2.73 -20.13 -2.64
C PRO A 28 -4.04 -20.17 -1.83
N ASN A 29 -4.31 -19.13 -1.03
CA ASN A 29 -5.48 -19.02 -0.17
C ASN A 29 -6.64 -18.22 -0.80
N ARG A 30 -6.58 -17.91 -2.10
CA ARG A 30 -7.57 -17.08 -2.81
C ARG A 30 -9.03 -17.54 -2.69
N HIS A 31 -9.28 -18.82 -2.42
CA HIS A 31 -10.63 -19.36 -2.24
C HIS A 31 -11.14 -19.26 -0.79
N GLN A 32 -10.32 -18.74 0.14
CA GLN A 32 -10.62 -18.66 1.57
C GLN A 32 -10.64 -17.21 2.08
N ILE A 33 -10.65 -16.22 1.18
CA ILE A 33 -10.57 -14.80 1.53
C ILE A 33 -11.68 -14.43 2.53
N ASP A 34 -12.92 -14.85 2.28
CA ASP A 34 -14.05 -14.58 3.19
C ASP A 34 -13.83 -15.15 4.59
N GLU A 35 -13.36 -16.39 4.70
CA GLU A 35 -13.06 -17.05 5.98
C GLU A 35 -11.94 -16.31 6.72
N MET A 36 -10.90 -15.88 6.00
CA MET A 36 -9.77 -15.13 6.55
C MET A 36 -10.20 -13.77 7.10
N LEU A 37 -11.08 -13.06 6.39
CA LEU A 37 -11.65 -11.81 6.86
C LEU A 37 -12.60 -12.04 8.05
N GLN A 38 -13.36 -13.14 8.06
CA GLN A 38 -14.23 -13.56 9.16
C GLN A 38 -13.48 -13.87 10.45
N GLY A 39 -12.23 -14.30 10.38
CA GLY A 39 -11.36 -14.51 11.54
C GLY A 39 -11.13 -13.26 12.40
N PHE A 40 -11.38 -12.06 11.87
CA PHE A 40 -11.34 -10.83 12.65
C PHE A 40 -12.64 -10.64 13.44
N SER A 41 -12.56 -10.82 14.76
CA SER A 41 -13.70 -10.69 15.69
C SER A 41 -14.32 -9.28 15.76
N ARG A 42 -13.71 -8.29 15.10
CA ARG A 42 -14.19 -6.91 15.06
C ARG A 42 -14.86 -6.60 13.73
N ASN A 43 -16.10 -6.13 13.83
CA ASN A 43 -16.91 -5.74 12.68
C ASN A 43 -16.73 -4.25 12.31
N ASP A 44 -15.98 -3.48 13.09
CA ASP A 44 -15.86 -2.02 12.95
C ASP A 44 -14.52 -1.56 12.34
N ILE A 45 -13.98 -2.31 11.38
CA ILE A 45 -12.81 -1.86 10.62
C ILE A 45 -13.19 -0.65 9.77
N LYS A 46 -12.45 0.45 9.91
CA LYS A 46 -12.68 1.72 9.23
C LYS A 46 -11.57 2.12 8.27
N VAL A 47 -10.34 1.65 8.52
CA VAL A 47 -9.18 1.95 7.66
C VAL A 47 -8.41 0.68 7.40
N ILE A 48 -8.22 0.37 6.12
CA ILE A 48 -7.33 -0.68 5.64
C ILE A 48 -6.20 0.00 4.88
N VAL A 49 -4.96 -0.42 5.16
CA VAL A 49 -3.83 -0.13 4.28
C VAL A 49 -3.39 -1.47 3.71
N VAL A 50 -3.34 -1.56 2.39
CA VAL A 50 -3.00 -2.78 1.66
C VAL A 50 -1.77 -2.55 0.78
N THR A 51 -0.90 -3.56 0.70
CA THR A 51 0.25 -3.60 -0.21
C THR A 51 0.47 -5.01 -0.74
N ASP A 52 1.10 -5.14 -1.91
CA ASP A 52 1.63 -6.40 -2.44
C ASP A 52 3.17 -6.50 -2.36
N GLY A 53 3.81 -5.49 -1.77
CA GLY A 53 5.25 -5.46 -1.53
C GLY A 53 6.14 -5.32 -2.76
N GLU A 54 5.59 -5.02 -3.96
CA GLU A 54 6.38 -5.00 -5.20
C GLU A 54 7.30 -3.78 -5.31
N ARG A 55 6.93 -2.65 -4.69
CA ARG A 55 7.67 -1.40 -4.78
C ARG A 55 7.76 -0.71 -3.42
N ILE A 56 8.38 -1.38 -2.44
CA ILE A 56 8.58 -0.80 -1.11
C ILE A 56 9.54 0.38 -1.20
N LEU A 57 9.03 1.60 -1.08
CA LEU A 57 9.82 2.83 -1.12
C LEU A 57 10.76 2.88 -2.35
N GLY A 58 12.08 2.90 -2.11
CA GLY A 58 13.14 2.78 -3.12
C GLY A 58 13.88 1.44 -3.10
N LEU A 59 13.36 0.46 -2.34
CA LEU A 59 13.99 -0.85 -2.08
C LEU A 59 13.48 -1.94 -3.03
N GLY A 60 12.47 -1.64 -3.86
CA GLY A 60 11.92 -2.57 -4.84
C GLY A 60 11.05 -3.66 -4.21
N ASP A 61 11.11 -4.86 -4.79
CA ASP A 61 10.26 -5.98 -4.40
C ASP A 61 10.78 -6.64 -3.11
N GLN A 62 9.99 -6.55 -2.05
CA GLN A 62 10.27 -7.15 -0.75
C GLN A 62 9.27 -8.27 -0.41
N GLY A 63 8.37 -8.61 -1.33
CA GLY A 63 7.29 -9.58 -1.15
C GLY A 63 6.57 -9.42 0.20
N ILE A 64 6.39 -10.51 0.95
CA ILE A 64 5.71 -10.49 2.26
C ILE A 64 6.30 -9.50 3.28
N GLY A 65 7.59 -9.15 3.14
CA GLY A 65 8.26 -8.19 4.02
C GLY A 65 7.64 -6.79 3.95
N GLY A 66 6.95 -6.49 2.84
CA GLY A 66 6.19 -5.26 2.66
C GLY A 66 5.13 -4.99 3.71
N MET A 67 4.69 -6.00 4.49
CA MET A 67 3.75 -5.84 5.60
C MET A 67 4.19 -4.78 6.63
N GLY A 68 5.50 -4.52 6.76
CA GLY A 68 6.00 -3.45 7.63
C GLY A 68 5.43 -2.07 7.28
N ILE A 69 5.13 -1.82 6.01
CA ILE A 69 4.61 -0.54 5.51
C ILE A 69 3.17 -0.28 5.98
N PRO A 70 2.16 -1.14 5.70
CA PRO A 70 0.82 -0.99 6.26
C PRO A 70 0.79 -0.85 7.78
N ILE A 71 1.61 -1.63 8.49
CA ILE A 71 1.73 -1.55 9.96
C ILE A 71 2.22 -0.16 10.39
N GLY A 72 3.25 0.36 9.73
CA GLY A 72 3.81 1.69 9.98
C GLY A 72 2.81 2.79 9.70
N LYS A 73 2.18 2.76 8.52
CA LYS A 73 1.14 3.72 8.11
C LYS A 73 -0.02 3.77 9.09
N LEU A 74 -0.59 2.64 9.47
CA LEU A 74 -1.73 2.60 10.40
C LEU A 74 -1.36 3.10 11.81
N SER A 75 -0.09 2.93 12.20
CA SER A 75 0.41 3.54 13.43
C SER A 75 0.45 5.07 13.33
N LEU A 76 0.74 5.64 12.15
CA LEU A 76 0.64 7.09 11.90
C LEU A 76 -0.82 7.56 11.80
N TYR A 77 -1.73 6.79 11.19
CA TYR A 77 -3.17 7.08 11.24
C TYR A 77 -3.68 7.25 12.67
N THR A 78 -3.20 6.38 13.57
CA THR A 78 -3.54 6.48 14.98
C THR A 78 -2.89 7.70 15.63
N ALA A 79 -1.57 7.85 15.49
CA ALA A 79 -0.81 8.88 16.20
C ALA A 79 -1.07 10.32 15.70
N CYS A 80 -1.29 10.49 14.40
CA CYS A 80 -1.46 11.79 13.75
C CYS A 80 -2.93 12.11 13.43
N GLY A 81 -3.70 11.09 13.00
CA GLY A 81 -5.09 11.26 12.59
C GLY A 81 -6.11 10.94 13.69
N GLY A 82 -5.67 10.44 14.85
CA GLY A 82 -6.56 10.07 15.96
C GLY A 82 -7.46 8.87 15.67
N ILE A 83 -7.16 8.07 14.63
CA ILE A 83 -7.94 6.88 14.29
C ILE A 83 -7.71 5.81 15.36
N HIS A 84 -8.78 5.27 15.91
CA HIS A 84 -8.66 4.26 16.95
C HIS A 84 -7.98 3.00 16.40
N PRO A 85 -6.89 2.49 17.03
CA PRO A 85 -6.08 1.41 16.44
C PRO A 85 -6.86 0.09 16.28
N ALA A 86 -7.91 -0.11 17.08
CA ALA A 86 -8.83 -1.25 16.94
C ALA A 86 -9.59 -1.31 15.61
N SER A 87 -9.78 -0.15 14.97
CA SER A 87 -10.56 0.02 13.75
C SER A 87 -9.66 0.08 12.51
N THR A 88 -8.40 -0.33 12.65
CA THR A 88 -7.41 -0.35 11.57
C THR A 88 -6.95 -1.77 11.26
N LEU A 89 -6.77 -2.10 9.99
CA LEU A 89 -6.35 -3.43 9.55
C LEU A 89 -5.26 -3.34 8.46
N PRO A 90 -4.00 -3.72 8.77
CA PRO A 90 -2.98 -3.85 7.74
C PRO A 90 -3.16 -5.15 6.96
N ILE A 91 -3.12 -5.10 5.63
CA ILE A 91 -3.25 -6.26 4.75
C ILE A 91 -2.03 -6.36 3.83
N MET A 92 -1.49 -7.58 3.70
CA MET A 92 -0.44 -7.94 2.75
C MET A 92 -1.00 -8.94 1.75
N LEU A 93 -0.87 -8.61 0.46
CA LEU A 93 -1.25 -9.48 -0.66
C LEU A 93 -0.02 -10.25 -1.14
N ASP A 94 0.10 -11.51 -0.74
CA ASP A 94 1.24 -12.34 -1.10
C ASP A 94 0.98 -13.13 -2.39
N VAL A 95 1.34 -12.50 -3.51
CA VAL A 95 1.22 -13.04 -4.87
C VAL A 95 2.55 -13.59 -5.39
N GLY A 96 3.50 -13.85 -4.50
CA GLY A 96 4.89 -14.16 -4.83
C GLY A 96 5.79 -12.93 -4.84
N THR A 97 7.07 -13.14 -5.14
CA THR A 97 8.09 -12.09 -5.24
C THR A 97 9.05 -12.39 -6.38
N ASN A 98 9.49 -11.36 -7.09
CA ASN A 98 10.52 -11.46 -8.11
C ASN A 98 11.92 -11.15 -7.56
N ASN A 99 12.07 -10.98 -6.25
CA ASN A 99 13.35 -10.77 -5.60
C ASN A 99 14.07 -12.12 -5.39
N PRO A 100 15.18 -12.39 -6.11
CA PRO A 100 15.87 -13.67 -6.02
C PRO A 100 16.48 -13.93 -4.63
N GLN A 101 16.90 -12.88 -3.91
CA GLN A 101 17.46 -13.03 -2.56
C GLN A 101 16.40 -13.60 -1.59
N HIS A 102 15.17 -13.12 -1.68
CA HIS A 102 14.05 -13.64 -0.89
C HIS A 102 13.63 -15.05 -1.31
N LEU A 103 13.67 -15.36 -2.60
CA LEU A 103 13.36 -16.71 -3.09
C LEU A 103 14.39 -17.76 -2.62
N GLU A 104 15.65 -17.36 -2.50
CA GLU A 104 16.76 -18.21 -2.04
C GLU A 104 16.91 -18.26 -0.51
N ASP A 105 16.35 -17.28 0.21
CA ASP A 105 16.47 -17.21 1.67
C ASP A 105 15.66 -18.34 2.36
N PRO A 106 16.32 -19.24 3.12
CA PRO A 106 15.65 -20.30 3.87
C PRO A 106 14.75 -19.77 5.01
N LEU A 107 14.94 -18.53 5.45
CA LEU A 107 14.11 -17.88 6.46
C LEU A 107 12.90 -17.16 5.85
N TYR A 108 12.87 -16.93 4.54
CA TYR A 108 11.78 -16.22 3.88
C TYR A 108 10.41 -16.80 4.25
N MET A 109 9.56 -15.94 4.80
CA MET A 109 8.25 -16.34 5.33
C MET A 109 7.13 -16.31 4.30
N GLY A 110 7.37 -15.69 3.14
CA GLY A 110 6.37 -15.52 2.09
C GLY A 110 6.24 -16.75 1.21
N TRP A 111 5.31 -16.68 0.28
CA TRP A 111 5.15 -17.69 -0.74
C TRP A 111 6.37 -17.68 -1.68
N ARG A 112 7.18 -18.75 -1.61
CA ARG A 112 8.37 -18.94 -2.45
C ARG A 112 7.96 -19.27 -3.89
N HIS A 113 7.53 -18.25 -4.59
CA HIS A 113 7.09 -18.30 -5.98
C HIS A 113 7.35 -16.93 -6.63
N PRO A 114 7.75 -16.88 -7.92
CA PRO A 114 7.73 -15.64 -8.68
C PRO A 114 6.35 -14.96 -8.64
N ARG A 115 6.25 -13.67 -8.95
CA ARG A 115 4.92 -13.05 -9.02
C ARG A 115 4.06 -13.74 -10.07
N ILE A 116 2.77 -13.93 -9.75
CA ILE A 116 1.77 -14.51 -10.66
C ILE A 116 1.57 -13.65 -11.91
N THR A 117 0.87 -14.20 -12.90
CA THR A 117 0.57 -13.49 -14.15
C THR A 117 -0.38 -12.31 -13.92
N ASP A 118 -0.41 -11.35 -14.85
CA ASP A 118 -1.25 -10.16 -14.70
C ASP A 118 -2.75 -10.52 -14.62
N ASP A 119 -3.24 -11.48 -15.42
CA ASP A 119 -4.66 -11.91 -15.39
C ASP A 119 -5.05 -12.52 -14.04
N GLU A 120 -4.19 -13.41 -13.50
CA GLU A 120 -4.37 -13.99 -12.18
C GLU A 120 -4.34 -12.91 -11.09
N TYR A 121 -3.37 -11.99 -11.19
CA TYR A 121 -3.21 -10.89 -10.25
C TYR A 121 -4.46 -10.02 -10.17
N TYR A 122 -4.96 -9.54 -11.31
CA TYR A 122 -6.14 -8.66 -11.31
C TYR A 122 -7.40 -9.38 -10.80
N GLN A 123 -7.57 -10.67 -11.13
CA GLN A 123 -8.68 -11.45 -10.58
C GLN A 123 -8.59 -11.59 -9.07
N PHE A 124 -7.41 -11.90 -8.53
CA PHE A 124 -7.25 -12.03 -7.08
C PHE A 124 -7.40 -10.73 -6.32
N VAL A 125 -6.87 -9.63 -6.85
CA VAL A 125 -7.11 -8.32 -6.23
C VAL A 125 -8.62 -8.01 -6.27
N ASP A 126 -9.32 -8.30 -7.36
CA ASP A 126 -10.78 -8.13 -7.42
C ASP A 126 -11.49 -8.96 -6.35
N ASP A 127 -11.19 -10.25 -6.23
CA ASP A 127 -11.77 -11.15 -5.21
C ASP A 127 -11.55 -10.60 -3.79
N VAL A 128 -10.33 -10.11 -3.49
CA VAL A 128 -10.02 -9.49 -2.20
C VAL A 128 -10.83 -8.22 -1.96
N ILE A 129 -10.92 -7.33 -2.96
CA ILE A 129 -11.65 -6.07 -2.84
C ILE A 129 -13.15 -6.31 -2.67
N GLN A 130 -13.73 -7.27 -3.42
CA GLN A 130 -15.13 -7.63 -3.27
C GLN A 130 -15.42 -8.20 -1.88
N ALA A 131 -14.55 -9.05 -1.35
CA ALA A 131 -14.70 -9.61 -0.01
C ALA A 131 -14.58 -8.53 1.08
N ILE A 132 -13.64 -7.59 0.94
CA ILE A 132 -13.51 -6.42 1.84
C ILE A 132 -14.77 -5.58 1.80
N LYS A 133 -15.25 -5.23 0.60
CA LYS A 133 -16.45 -4.39 0.40
C LYS A 133 -17.72 -5.05 0.94
N ALA A 134 -17.85 -6.37 0.75
CA ALA A 134 -18.97 -7.13 1.28
C ALA A 134 -19.01 -7.14 2.81
N ARG A 135 -17.84 -7.19 3.46
CA ARG A 135 -17.72 -7.22 4.92
C ARG A 135 -17.78 -5.82 5.56
N TRP A 136 -17.11 -4.85 4.98
CA TRP A 136 -16.99 -3.48 5.48
C TRP A 136 -17.21 -2.46 4.34
N PRO A 137 -18.48 -2.21 3.97
CA PRO A 137 -18.80 -1.39 2.79
C PRO A 137 -18.34 0.08 2.90
N ASP A 138 -18.27 0.60 4.12
CA ASP A 138 -17.87 2.00 4.41
C ASP A 138 -16.39 2.15 4.77
N VAL A 139 -15.57 1.11 4.55
CA VAL A 139 -14.14 1.16 4.89
C VAL A 139 -13.37 2.10 3.96
N LEU A 140 -12.42 2.84 4.53
CA LEU A 140 -11.39 3.52 3.77
C LEU A 140 -10.30 2.51 3.40
N LEU A 141 -10.08 2.30 2.10
CA LEU A 141 -9.02 1.45 1.57
C LEU A 141 -7.89 2.28 0.95
N GLN A 142 -6.73 2.24 1.56
CA GLN A 142 -5.52 2.84 1.02
C GLN A 142 -4.63 1.79 0.35
N PHE A 143 -4.33 1.99 -0.92
CA PHE A 143 -3.29 1.25 -1.63
C PHE A 143 -1.91 1.88 -1.37
N GLU A 144 -0.91 1.06 -1.07
CA GLU A 144 0.44 1.50 -0.73
C GLU A 144 1.51 0.63 -1.41
N ASP A 145 2.56 1.25 -1.94
CA ASP A 145 3.79 0.61 -2.42
C ASP A 145 3.57 -0.48 -3.51
N PHE A 146 2.52 -0.31 -4.32
CA PHE A 146 2.29 -1.13 -5.52
C PHE A 146 3.23 -0.70 -6.65
N ALA A 147 3.62 -1.64 -7.51
CA ALA A 147 4.36 -1.32 -8.73
C ALA A 147 3.58 -0.36 -9.63
N GLN A 148 4.30 0.50 -10.35
CA GLN A 148 3.69 1.53 -11.21
C GLN A 148 2.71 0.94 -12.24
N LYS A 149 3.01 -0.27 -12.76
CA LYS A 149 2.14 -0.97 -13.71
C LYS A 149 0.76 -1.33 -13.12
N ASN A 150 0.65 -1.44 -11.80
CA ASN A 150 -0.57 -1.86 -11.10
C ASN A 150 -1.23 -0.69 -10.34
N ALA A 151 -0.44 0.20 -9.74
CA ALA A 151 -0.94 1.27 -8.86
C ALA A 151 -2.01 2.16 -9.52
N MET A 152 -1.75 2.65 -10.74
CA MET A 152 -2.70 3.52 -11.45
C MET A 152 -3.91 2.76 -12.00
N PRO A 153 -3.77 1.58 -12.64
CA PRO A 153 -4.93 0.77 -13.03
C PRO A 153 -5.84 0.40 -11.86
N LEU A 154 -5.28 -0.03 -10.72
CA LEU A 154 -6.05 -0.37 -9.53
C LEU A 154 -6.80 0.85 -8.97
N LEU A 155 -6.13 2.01 -8.86
CA LEU A 155 -6.77 3.24 -8.43
C LEU A 155 -7.95 3.61 -9.34
N ASN A 156 -7.74 3.61 -10.66
CA ASN A 156 -8.79 3.98 -11.61
C ASN A 156 -9.97 3.01 -11.60
N ARG A 157 -9.71 1.71 -11.39
CA ARG A 157 -10.76 0.69 -11.30
C ARG A 157 -11.63 0.88 -10.05
N TYR A 158 -11.02 1.05 -8.88
CA TYR A 158 -11.74 0.93 -7.60
C TYR A 158 -12.17 2.25 -6.95
N ARG A 159 -11.62 3.41 -7.36
CA ARG A 159 -11.92 4.72 -6.74
C ARG A 159 -13.41 5.12 -6.73
N ASN A 160 -14.21 4.55 -7.62
CA ASN A 160 -15.65 4.82 -7.72
C ASN A 160 -16.51 3.65 -7.21
N GLU A 161 -15.87 2.57 -6.74
CA GLU A 161 -16.53 1.34 -6.30
C GLU A 161 -16.44 1.15 -4.78
N ILE A 162 -15.33 1.57 -4.18
CA ILE A 162 -15.07 1.57 -2.73
C ILE A 162 -14.33 2.86 -2.37
N CYS A 163 -14.56 3.38 -1.15
CA CYS A 163 -13.86 4.56 -0.66
C CYS A 163 -12.36 4.26 -0.59
N SER A 164 -11.64 4.69 -1.62
CA SER A 164 -10.24 4.29 -1.80
C SER A 164 -9.39 5.36 -2.44
N PHE A 165 -8.09 5.28 -2.15
CA PHE A 165 -7.07 6.15 -2.73
C PHE A 165 -5.71 5.45 -2.71
N ASN A 166 -4.75 6.00 -3.44
CA ASN A 166 -3.35 5.55 -3.40
C ASN A 166 -2.47 6.70 -2.87
N ASP A 167 -1.75 6.49 -1.77
CA ASP A 167 -0.97 7.53 -1.10
C ASP A 167 0.27 7.95 -1.92
N ASP A 168 0.92 6.98 -2.59
CA ASP A 168 2.09 7.24 -3.45
C ASP A 168 1.77 8.20 -4.61
N ILE A 169 0.56 8.09 -5.16
CA ILE A 169 0.07 8.95 -6.25
C ILE A 169 -0.55 10.22 -5.66
N GLN A 170 -1.62 10.09 -4.88
CA GLN A 170 -2.48 11.21 -4.50
C GLN A 170 -1.98 11.93 -3.23
N GLY A 171 -1.45 11.18 -2.26
CA GLY A 171 -0.88 11.75 -1.05
C GLY A 171 0.39 12.57 -1.34
N THR A 172 1.30 11.99 -2.13
CA THR A 172 2.52 12.68 -2.59
C THR A 172 2.20 13.94 -3.41
N ALA A 173 1.19 13.87 -4.28
CA ALA A 173 0.70 15.02 -5.03
C ALA A 173 0.19 16.13 -4.10
N ALA A 174 -0.69 15.79 -3.16
CA ALA A 174 -1.28 16.75 -2.24
C ALA A 174 -0.24 17.48 -1.38
N VAL A 175 0.72 16.77 -0.79
CA VAL A 175 1.76 17.41 0.04
C VAL A 175 2.68 18.30 -0.81
N THR A 176 2.98 17.88 -2.04
CA THR A 176 3.86 18.65 -2.94
C THR A 176 3.17 19.91 -3.43
N VAL A 177 1.93 19.82 -3.91
CA VAL A 177 1.15 20.99 -4.34
C VAL A 177 0.91 21.96 -3.19
N GLY A 178 0.57 21.45 -1.99
CA GLY A 178 0.44 22.29 -0.80
C GLY A 178 1.72 23.06 -0.47
N THR A 179 2.88 22.40 -0.62
CA THR A 179 4.20 23.01 -0.43
C THR A 179 4.50 24.06 -1.51
N LEU A 180 4.21 23.76 -2.77
CA LEU A 180 4.41 24.69 -3.89
C LEU A 180 3.55 25.96 -3.74
N ILE A 181 2.29 25.82 -3.32
CA ILE A 181 1.41 26.96 -3.02
C ILE A 181 2.03 27.84 -1.92
N ALA A 182 2.52 27.23 -0.83
CA ALA A 182 3.15 27.95 0.25
C ALA A 182 4.45 28.65 -0.20
N ALA A 183 5.27 27.97 -1.00
CA ALA A 183 6.51 28.50 -1.54
C ALA A 183 6.28 29.68 -2.49
N SER A 184 5.31 29.59 -3.41
CA SER A 184 4.95 30.69 -4.30
C SER A 184 4.50 31.91 -3.51
N ARG A 185 3.65 31.73 -2.49
CA ARG A 185 3.23 32.82 -1.59
C ARG A 185 4.42 33.43 -0.86
N GLY A 186 5.35 32.60 -0.35
CA GLY A 186 6.59 33.06 0.28
C GLY A 186 7.50 33.85 -0.67
N ALA A 187 7.46 33.55 -1.96
CA ALA A 187 8.16 34.29 -3.02
C ALA A 187 7.38 35.52 -3.55
N GLY A 188 6.19 35.81 -3.00
CA GLY A 188 5.35 36.93 -3.44
C GLY A 188 4.70 36.73 -4.81
N SER A 189 4.53 35.49 -5.26
CA SER A 189 3.94 35.12 -6.57
C SER A 189 2.83 34.07 -6.41
N GLN A 190 2.14 33.76 -7.50
CA GLN A 190 1.18 32.67 -7.54
C GLN A 190 1.78 31.40 -8.14
N LEU A 191 1.27 30.24 -7.76
CA LEU A 191 1.71 28.96 -8.33
C LEU A 191 1.44 28.92 -9.85
N SER A 192 0.34 29.52 -10.31
CA SER A 192 -0.02 29.64 -11.73
C SER A 192 0.99 30.43 -12.57
N GLU A 193 1.90 31.18 -11.95
CA GLU A 193 2.93 31.96 -12.62
C GLU A 193 4.25 31.18 -12.76
N GLN A 194 4.36 30.02 -12.11
CA GLN A 194 5.59 29.22 -12.08
C GLN A 194 5.70 28.31 -13.31
N LYS A 195 6.94 28.05 -13.72
CA LYS A 195 7.27 26.97 -14.67
C LYS A 195 7.93 25.85 -13.90
N ILE A 196 7.32 24.67 -13.92
CA ILE A 196 7.75 23.51 -13.14
C ILE A 196 8.36 22.48 -14.09
N VAL A 197 9.52 21.93 -13.71
CA VAL A 197 10.17 20.83 -14.42
C VAL A 197 10.28 19.64 -13.47
N PHE A 198 9.83 18.47 -13.93
CA PHE A 198 9.87 17.23 -13.16
C PHE A 198 11.07 16.38 -13.60
N LEU A 199 11.86 15.92 -12.63
CA LEU A 199 12.88 14.90 -12.85
C LEU A 199 12.32 13.54 -12.39
N GLY A 200 11.74 12.80 -13.34
CA GLY A 200 11.14 11.48 -13.11
C GLY A 200 9.65 11.43 -13.45
N ALA A 201 9.24 10.40 -14.20
CA ALA A 201 7.87 10.19 -14.70
C ALA A 201 7.22 8.92 -14.10
N GLY A 202 7.50 8.66 -12.82
CA GLY A 202 6.88 7.59 -12.04
C GLY A 202 5.49 7.97 -11.52
N SER A 203 4.87 7.08 -10.72
CA SER A 203 3.55 7.30 -10.10
C SER A 203 3.44 8.65 -9.37
N ALA A 204 4.44 8.98 -8.54
CA ALA A 204 4.50 10.24 -7.82
C ALA A 204 4.64 11.45 -8.77
N GLY A 205 5.56 11.39 -9.74
CA GLY A 205 5.82 12.50 -10.67
C GLY A 205 4.59 12.86 -11.51
N CYS A 206 3.92 11.85 -12.07
CA CYS A 206 2.67 12.04 -12.81
C CYS A 206 1.52 12.49 -11.89
N GLY A 207 1.41 11.93 -10.68
CA GLY A 207 0.39 12.35 -9.71
C GLY A 207 0.51 13.82 -9.31
N ILE A 208 1.72 14.31 -9.04
CA ILE A 208 1.97 15.72 -8.72
C ILE A 208 1.64 16.63 -9.90
N ALA A 209 1.96 16.20 -11.13
CA ALA A 209 1.76 17.04 -12.32
C ALA A 209 0.28 17.23 -12.69
N GLU A 210 -0.58 16.26 -12.40
CA GLU A 210 -2.03 16.31 -12.69
C GLU A 210 -2.86 17.05 -11.64
N GLN A 211 -2.35 17.21 -10.42
CA GLN A 211 -3.07 17.73 -9.25
C GLN A 211 -3.18 19.26 -9.20
#